data_AF-A0A4R7YPN3-F1
#
_entry.id   AF-A0A4R7YPN3-F1
#
_cell.length_a   1.000
_cell.length_b   1.000
_cell.length_c   1.000
_cell.angle_alpha   90.00
_cell.angle_beta   90.00
_cell.angle_gamma   90.00
#
_symmetry.space_group_name_H-M   'P 1'
#
loop_
_entity.id
_entity.type
_entity.pdbx_description
1 polymer ?
#
loop_
_entity_poly.entity_id
_entity_poly.type
_entity_poly.pdbx_seq_one_letter_code
_entity_poly.pdbx_strand_id
1 'polypeptide(L)'
;MSLTAFLKLVEIRTKIASFTPFLLGNLYLVYHYSKFNKLNFILFFISLLCVDMGTTAVNNYQDYLRAEKKEGYNYEKHNAVVNYNLGKKTVKNIIFILFFLAVVSGLLLYVNSDVIVLMIGVISFIIGILYTSGPVPISRTPFGEIFSGFTMGFFITFLAVYVHNFTSIA
;
A
#
# COMPACT_ATOMS: atom_id res chain seq x y z
N MET A 1 0.42 12.16 17.91
CA MET A 1 0.15 12.79 16.59
C MET A 1 -1.36 12.81 16.39
N SER A 2 -1.92 13.87 15.81
CA SER A 2 -3.36 13.94 15.55
C SER A 2 -3.78 13.02 14.40
N LEU A 3 -5.05 12.60 14.39
CA LEU A 3 -5.60 11.76 13.32
C LEU A 3 -5.52 12.46 11.96
N THR A 4 -5.82 13.75 11.90
CA THR A 4 -5.73 14.53 10.66
C THR A 4 -4.31 14.54 10.07
N ALA A 5 -3.30 14.69 10.94
CA ALA A 5 -1.90 14.65 10.50
C ALA A 5 -1.51 13.26 9.97
N PHE A 6 -1.97 12.19 10.63
CA PHE A 6 -1.80 10.82 10.12
C PHE A 6 -2.42 10.64 8.74
N LEU A 7 -3.70 11.00 8.60
CA LEU A 7 -4.47 10.82 7.36
C LEU A 7 -3.89 11.62 6.20
N LYS A 8 -3.29 12.79 6.47
CA LYS A 8 -2.57 13.57 5.46
C LYS A 8 -1.22 12.93 5.12
N LEU A 9 -0.47 12.44 6.11
CA LEU A 9 0.83 11.77 5.91
C LEU A 9 0.72 10.53 5.02
N VAL A 10 -0.34 9.73 5.21
CA VAL A 10 -0.59 8.54 4.39
C VAL A 10 -1.43 8.83 3.14
N GLU A 11 -1.82 10.09 2.93
CA GLU A 11 -2.74 10.55 1.88
C GLU A 11 -3.97 9.65 1.73
N ILE A 12 -4.78 9.51 2.78
CA ILE A 12 -5.91 8.56 2.81
C ILE A 12 -6.85 8.67 1.60
N ARG A 13 -6.99 9.87 1.02
CA ARG A 13 -7.85 10.13 -0.15
C ARG A 13 -7.40 9.40 -1.40
N THR A 14 -6.10 9.13 -1.57
CA THR A 14 -5.57 8.42 -2.75
C THR A 14 -5.77 6.90 -2.64
N LYS A 15 -5.99 6.37 -1.43
CA LYS A 15 -6.20 4.94 -1.17
C LYS A 15 -7.50 4.40 -1.75
N ILE A 16 -8.39 5.28 -2.22
CA ILE A 16 -9.53 4.85 -3.01
C ILE A 16 -9.09 4.14 -4.31
N ALA A 17 -7.94 4.51 -4.88
CA ALA A 17 -7.43 3.91 -6.12
C ALA A 17 -7.06 2.43 -5.97
N SER A 18 -6.53 2.02 -4.81
CA SER A 18 -6.24 0.61 -4.50
C SER A 18 -7.45 -0.11 -3.91
N PHE A 19 -8.32 0.61 -3.18
CA PHE A 19 -9.55 0.05 -2.62
C PHE A 19 -10.58 -0.33 -3.68
N THR A 20 -10.72 0.45 -4.76
CA THR A 20 -11.66 0.16 -5.85
C THR A 20 -11.43 -1.20 -6.51
N PRO A 21 -10.24 -1.55 -7.04
CA PRO A 21 -9.98 -2.87 -7.63
C PRO A 21 -10.10 -4.00 -6.61
N PHE A 22 -9.70 -3.77 -5.35
CA PHE A 22 -9.88 -4.72 -4.26
C PHE A 22 -11.36 -5.05 -4.05
N LEU A 23 -12.20 -4.02 -3.93
CA LEU A 23 -13.63 -4.18 -3.72
C LEU A 23 -14.30 -4.82 -4.93
N LEU A 24 -13.97 -4.38 -6.14
CA LEU A 24 -14.54 -4.94 -7.37
C LEU A 24 -14.20 -6.42 -7.56
N GLY A 25 -12.96 -6.84 -7.30
CA GLY A 25 -12.57 -8.24 -7.37
C GLY A 25 -13.34 -9.12 -6.38
N ASN A 26 -13.51 -8.64 -5.14
CA ASN A 26 -14.29 -9.32 -4.12
C ASN A 26 -15.78 -9.41 -4.46
N LEU A 27 -16.38 -8.31 -4.94
CA LEU A 27 -17.78 -8.29 -5.36
C LEU A 27 -18.02 -9.23 -6.55
N TYR A 28 -17.13 -9.21 -7.54
CA TYR A 28 -17.17 -10.13 -8.67
C TYR A 28 -17.11 -11.60 -8.22
N LEU A 29 -16.21 -11.91 -7.27
CA LEU A 29 -16.10 -13.25 -6.72
C LEU A 29 -17.41 -13.69 -6.06
N VAL A 30 -17.96 -12.86 -5.17
CA VAL A 30 -19.20 -13.17 -4.45
C VAL A 30 -20.35 -13.37 -5.43
N TYR A 31 -20.46 -12.50 -6.43
CA TYR A 31 -21.51 -12.56 -7.45
C TYR A 31 -21.41 -13.81 -8.33
N HIS A 32 -20.22 -14.12 -8.85
CA HIS A 32 -20.05 -15.17 -9.86
C HIS A 32 -19.77 -16.55 -9.28
N TYR A 33 -19.02 -16.63 -8.18
CA TYR A 33 -18.58 -17.90 -7.59
C TYR A 33 -19.27 -18.24 -6.27
N SER A 34 -20.03 -17.30 -5.67
CA SER A 34 -20.68 -17.50 -4.36
C SER A 34 -19.73 -17.95 -3.25
N LYS A 35 -18.44 -17.62 -3.37
CA LYS A 35 -17.40 -17.91 -2.38
C LYS A 35 -17.04 -16.64 -1.63
N PHE A 36 -16.79 -16.78 -0.33
CA PHE A 36 -16.26 -15.69 0.47
C PHE A 36 -15.53 -16.22 1.72
N ASN A 37 -14.22 -16.16 1.68
CA ASN A 37 -13.37 -16.37 2.86
C ASN A 37 -13.13 -15.03 3.58
N LYS A 38 -13.83 -14.83 4.70
CA LYS A 38 -13.76 -13.60 5.50
C LYS A 38 -12.38 -13.35 6.11
N LEU A 39 -11.66 -14.38 6.52
CA LEU A 39 -10.32 -14.22 7.10
C LEU A 39 -9.34 -13.70 6.06
N ASN A 40 -9.31 -14.33 4.88
CA ASN A 40 -8.42 -13.94 3.79
C ASN A 40 -8.77 -12.55 3.24
N PHE A 41 -10.06 -12.19 3.21
CA PHE A 41 -10.51 -10.82 2.91
C PHE A 41 -9.85 -9.79 3.83
N ILE A 42 -9.96 -9.99 5.15
CA ILE A 42 -9.47 -9.05 6.15
C ILE A 42 -7.95 -8.98 6.12
N LEU A 43 -7.27 -10.12 6.05
CA LEU A 43 -5.81 -10.18 5.97
C LEU A 43 -5.29 -9.46 4.71
N PHE A 44 -5.92 -9.70 3.56
CA PHE A 44 -5.53 -9.01 2.32
C PHE A 44 -5.81 -7.51 2.41
N PHE A 45 -6.96 -7.09 2.92
CA PHE A 45 -7.30 -5.68 3.09
C PHE A 45 -6.29 -4.95 3.98
N ILE A 46 -5.95 -5.53 5.14
CA ILE A 46 -4.96 -4.95 6.07
C ILE A 46 -3.60 -4.85 5.39
N SER A 47 -3.16 -5.93 4.74
CA SER A 47 -1.87 -5.98 4.04
C SER A 47 -1.80 -4.89 2.97
N LEU A 48 -2.78 -4.87 2.06
CA LEU A 48 -2.87 -3.92 0.96
C LEU A 48 -2.86 -2.47 1.47
N LEU A 49 -3.76 -2.15 2.40
CA LEU A 49 -3.90 -0.78 2.90
C LEU A 49 -2.64 -0.33 3.63
N CYS A 50 -2.01 -1.21 4.42
CA CYS A 50 -0.78 -0.89 5.14
C CYS A 50 0.42 -0.67 4.21
N VAL A 51 0.60 -1.48 3.16
CA VAL A 51 1.66 -1.26 2.15
C VAL A 51 1.44 0.05 1.43
N ASP A 52 0.21 0.33 0.99
CA ASP A 52 -0.11 1.53 0.23
C ASP A 52 0.07 2.80 1.08
N MET A 53 -0.42 2.81 2.32
CA MET A 53 -0.19 3.91 3.27
C MET A 53 1.30 4.05 3.63
N GLY A 54 2.01 2.94 3.84
CA GLY A 54 3.44 2.92 4.17
C GLY A 54 4.29 3.52 3.06
N THR A 55 3.99 3.17 1.81
CA THR A 55 4.69 3.70 0.62
C THR A 55 4.49 5.21 0.51
N THR A 56 3.27 5.72 0.69
CA THR A 56 3.03 7.17 0.68
C THR A 56 3.69 7.90 1.86
N ALA A 57 3.73 7.29 3.05
CA ALA A 57 4.43 7.87 4.19
C ALA A 57 5.94 7.93 3.95
N VAL A 58 6.53 6.91 3.30
CA VAL A 58 7.93 6.93 2.84
C VAL A 58 8.15 8.07 1.84
N ASN A 59 7.26 8.26 0.88
CA ASN A 59 7.38 9.34 -0.11
C ASN A 59 7.43 10.71 0.56
N ASN A 60 6.44 10.99 1.42
CA ASN A 60 6.39 12.22 2.20
C ASN A 60 7.66 12.42 3.05
N TYR A 61 8.20 11.34 3.63
CA TYR A 61 9.42 11.38 4.42
C TYR A 61 10.68 11.62 3.57
N GLN A 62 10.81 11.00 2.40
CA GLN A 62 11.94 11.19 1.51
C GLN A 62 11.97 12.58 0.89
N ASP A 63 10.81 13.09 0.46
CA ASP A 63 10.66 14.46 0.01
C ASP A 63 11.05 15.43 1.13
N TYR A 64 10.66 15.12 2.38
CA TYR A 64 11.07 15.87 3.56
C TYR A 64 12.59 15.95 3.75
N LEU A 65 13.31 14.87 3.45
CA LEU A 65 14.77 14.80 3.59
C LEU A 65 15.51 15.45 2.42
N ARG A 66 14.97 15.36 1.20
CA ARG A 66 15.62 15.82 -0.04
C ARG A 66 15.39 17.30 -0.36
N ALA A 67 14.41 17.95 0.28
CA ALA A 67 14.10 19.33 -0.05
C ALA A 67 15.21 20.32 0.36
N GLU A 68 15.65 21.11 -0.62
CA GLU A 68 16.60 22.21 -0.45
C GLU A 68 15.95 23.40 0.29
N LYS A 69 14.67 23.65 0.04
CA LYS A 69 13.84 24.64 0.75
C LYS A 69 12.63 23.96 1.35
N LYS A 70 12.40 24.19 2.65
CA LYS A 70 11.29 23.60 3.40
C LYS A 70 10.15 24.57 3.66
N GLU A 71 10.15 25.69 2.96
CA GLU A 71 9.22 26.80 3.16
C GLU A 71 8.49 27.11 1.85
N GLY A 72 7.25 27.60 1.96
CA GLY A 72 6.43 28.04 0.84
C GLY A 72 5.23 27.13 0.53
N TYR A 73 4.25 27.71 -0.18
CA TYR A 73 2.90 27.18 -0.33
C TYR A 73 2.85 25.73 -0.85
N ASN A 74 3.61 25.39 -1.89
CA ASN A 74 3.59 24.05 -2.48
C ASN A 74 4.18 22.98 -1.56
N TYR A 75 5.19 23.31 -0.75
CA TYR A 75 5.85 22.33 0.08
C TYR A 75 5.14 22.16 1.43
N GLU A 76 4.80 23.26 2.10
CA GLU A 76 4.11 23.24 3.38
C GLU A 76 2.67 22.70 3.29
N LYS A 77 1.93 22.96 2.21
CA LYS A 77 0.58 22.36 2.08
C LYS A 77 0.60 20.90 1.66
N HIS A 78 1.53 20.50 0.80
CA HIS A 78 1.53 19.15 0.25
C HIS A 78 2.29 18.16 1.12
N ASN A 79 3.45 18.53 1.66
CA ASN A 79 4.22 17.65 2.53
C ASN A 79 3.68 17.68 3.97
N ALA A 80 3.07 16.56 4.38
CA ALA A 80 2.46 16.45 5.70
C ALA A 80 3.46 16.60 6.87
N VAL A 81 4.73 16.24 6.65
CA VAL A 81 5.77 16.29 7.69
C VAL A 81 6.05 17.73 8.09
N VAL A 82 6.07 18.66 7.13
CA VAL A 82 6.27 20.10 7.41
C VAL A 82 4.98 20.75 7.88
N ASN A 83 3.86 20.51 7.20
CA ASN A 83 2.55 21.11 7.53
C ASN A 83 2.18 20.93 9.01
N TYR A 84 2.37 19.70 9.52
CA TYR A 84 2.01 19.32 10.87
C TYR A 84 3.20 19.26 11.83
N ASN A 85 4.36 19.77 11.42
CA ASN A 85 5.60 19.77 12.20
C ASN A 85 5.91 18.39 12.83
N LEU A 86 5.83 17.33 12.02
CA LEU A 86 5.97 15.95 12.48
C LEU A 86 7.44 15.61 12.73
N GLY A 87 7.72 15.08 13.93
CA GLY A 87 9.07 14.61 14.27
C GLY A 87 9.52 13.44 13.40
N LYS A 88 10.78 13.49 12.93
CA LYS A 88 11.41 12.42 12.11
C LYS A 88 11.26 11.02 12.71
N LYS A 89 11.42 10.90 14.04
CA LYS A 89 11.29 9.63 14.77
C LYS A 89 9.86 9.10 14.70
N THR A 90 8.87 9.97 14.85
CA THR A 90 7.45 9.61 14.76
C THR A 90 7.08 9.09 13.37
N VAL A 91 7.50 9.81 12.32
CA VAL A 91 7.25 9.39 10.92
C VAL A 91 7.90 8.03 10.62
N LYS A 92 9.17 7.84 11.03
CA LYS A 92 9.86 6.55 10.91
C LYS A 92 9.14 5.41 11.63
N ASN A 93 8.67 5.65 12.86
CA ASN A 93 7.93 4.65 13.61
C ASN A 93 6.61 4.27 12.93
N ILE A 94 5.89 5.24 12.35
CA ILE A 94 4.65 4.98 11.60
C ILE A 94 4.95 4.12 10.37
N ILE A 95 5.96 4.50 9.58
CA ILE A 95 6.39 3.71 8.41
C ILE A 95 6.72 2.27 8.83
N PHE A 96 7.48 2.11 9.91
CA PHE A 96 7.85 0.79 10.42
C PHE A 96 6.63 -0.02 10.84
N ILE A 97 5.70 0.57 11.60
CA ILE A 97 4.47 -0.11 12.06
C ILE A 97 3.61 -0.51 10.85
N LEU A 98 3.43 0.38 9.87
CA LEU A 98 2.65 0.09 8.67
C LEU A 98 3.25 -1.09 7.90
N PHE A 99 4.56 -1.08 7.62
CA PHE A 99 5.19 -2.19 6.92
C PHE A 99 5.25 -3.47 7.75
N PHE A 100 5.41 -3.37 9.07
CA PHE A 100 5.33 -4.52 9.95
C PHE A 100 3.95 -5.19 9.88
N LEU A 101 2.88 -4.41 10.01
CA LEU A 101 1.50 -4.90 9.88
C LEU A 101 1.24 -5.48 8.49
N ALA A 102 1.73 -4.84 7.44
CA ALA A 102 1.64 -5.34 6.07
C ALA A 102 2.31 -6.70 5.92
N VAL A 103 3.56 -6.85 6.37
CA VAL A 103 4.31 -8.10 6.26
C VAL A 103 3.65 -9.19 7.09
N VAL A 104 3.26 -8.91 8.34
CA VAL A 104 2.59 -9.90 9.20
C VAL A 104 1.27 -10.36 8.58
N SER A 105 0.40 -9.44 8.15
CA SER A 105 -0.87 -9.82 7.53
C SER A 105 -0.69 -10.52 6.18
N GLY A 106 0.28 -10.11 5.36
CA GLY A 106 0.63 -10.80 4.11
C GLY A 106 1.19 -12.20 4.32
N LEU A 107 2.03 -12.42 5.34
CA LEU A 107 2.53 -13.75 5.70
C LEU A 107 1.40 -14.65 6.24
N LEU A 108 0.53 -14.11 7.08
CA LEU A 108 -0.65 -14.84 7.54
C LEU A 108 -1.59 -15.18 6.38
N LEU A 109 -1.76 -14.28 5.41
CA LEU A 109 -2.54 -14.54 4.20
C LEU A 109 -1.91 -15.67 3.38
N TYR A 110 -0.59 -15.66 3.19
CA TYR A 110 0.16 -16.73 2.54
C TYR A 110 -0.07 -18.08 3.22
N VAL A 111 0.03 -18.16 4.56
CA VAL A 111 -0.20 -19.39 5.31
C VAL A 111 -1.64 -19.92 5.13
N ASN A 112 -2.61 -19.03 4.95
CA ASN A 112 -4.02 -19.38 4.69
C ASN A 112 -4.36 -19.53 3.19
N SER A 113 -3.37 -19.48 2.31
CA SER A 113 -3.54 -19.62 0.86
C SER A 113 -2.42 -20.48 0.28
N ASP A 114 -1.54 -19.89 -0.52
CA ASP A 114 -0.45 -20.59 -1.21
C ASP A 114 0.68 -19.64 -1.64
N VAL A 115 1.74 -20.24 -2.17
CA VAL A 115 2.99 -19.57 -2.57
C VAL A 115 2.82 -18.45 -3.60
N ILE A 116 1.79 -18.49 -4.45
CA ILE A 116 1.51 -17.43 -5.44
C ILE A 116 1.24 -16.10 -4.75
N VAL A 117 0.52 -16.11 -3.62
CA VAL A 117 0.24 -14.90 -2.84
C VAL A 117 1.54 -14.28 -2.31
N LEU A 118 2.45 -15.12 -1.80
CA LEU A 118 3.76 -14.66 -1.32
C LEU A 118 4.61 -14.08 -2.46
N MET A 119 4.66 -14.75 -3.62
CA MET A 119 5.41 -14.28 -4.78
C MET A 119 4.90 -12.93 -5.28
N ILE A 120 3.58 -12.78 -5.47
CA ILE A 120 2.98 -11.51 -5.91
C ILE A 120 3.19 -10.43 -4.85
N GLY A 121 3.08 -10.76 -3.56
CA GLY A 121 3.36 -9.83 -2.46
C GLY A 121 4.79 -9.30 -2.49
N VAL A 122 5.79 -10.18 -2.63
CA VAL A 122 7.21 -9.79 -2.72
C VAL A 122 7.47 -8.95 -3.97
N ILE A 123 6.97 -9.36 -5.14
CA ILE A 123 7.12 -8.61 -6.39
C ILE A 123 6.49 -7.21 -6.26
N SER A 124 5.28 -7.13 -5.72
CA SER A 124 4.58 -5.86 -5.50
C SER A 124 5.34 -4.94 -4.55
N PHE A 125 5.95 -5.49 -3.50
CA PHE A 125 6.76 -4.74 -2.55
C PHE A 125 8.04 -4.18 -3.20
N ILE A 126 8.73 -5.00 -3.99
CA ILE A 126 9.91 -4.57 -4.76
C ILE A 126 9.54 -3.45 -5.74
N ILE A 127 8.45 -3.63 -6.50
CA ILE A 127 7.96 -2.60 -7.42
C ILE A 127 7.65 -1.32 -6.63
N GLY A 128 6.94 -1.40 -5.51
CA GLY A 128 6.61 -0.23 -4.68
C GLY A 128 7.84 0.55 -4.19
N ILE A 129 8.89 -0.15 -3.77
CA ILE A 129 10.17 0.48 -3.38
C ILE A 129 10.81 1.17 -4.58
N LEU A 130 11.01 0.46 -5.69
CA LEU A 130 11.65 0.99 -6.90
C LEU A 130 10.81 2.08 -7.58
N TYR A 131 9.51 2.09 -7.35
CA TYR A 131 8.60 3.09 -7.90
C TYR A 131 8.92 4.48 -7.41
N THR A 132 9.32 4.58 -6.13
CA THR A 132 9.51 5.85 -5.44
C THR A 132 10.96 6.14 -5.03
N SER A 133 11.72 5.08 -4.76
CA SER A 133 13.08 5.12 -4.22
C SER A 133 14.09 4.63 -5.25
N GLY A 134 15.37 4.91 -5.00
CA GLY A 134 16.48 4.55 -5.89
C GLY A 134 17.01 5.74 -6.71
N PRO A 135 18.07 5.52 -7.50
CA PRO A 135 18.71 6.57 -8.29
C PRO A 135 17.80 7.07 -9.43
N VAL A 136 16.99 6.18 -10.01
CA VAL A 136 16.00 6.49 -11.05
C VAL A 136 14.67 5.83 -10.67
N PRO A 137 13.80 6.53 -9.90
CA PRO A 137 12.49 6.00 -9.53
C PRO A 137 11.63 5.70 -10.77
N ILE A 138 10.93 4.57 -10.79
CA ILE A 138 10.10 4.16 -11.95
C ILE A 138 9.02 5.22 -12.23
N SER A 139 8.49 5.88 -11.20
CA SER A 139 7.52 6.99 -11.32
C SER A 139 8.00 8.17 -12.17
N ARG A 140 9.31 8.32 -12.39
CA ARG A 140 9.91 9.39 -13.21
C ARG A 140 10.29 8.92 -14.62
N THR A 141 9.93 7.69 -14.95
CA THR A 141 10.18 7.05 -16.26
C THR A 141 8.86 6.84 -16.99
N PRO A 142 8.85 6.65 -18.33
CA PRO A 142 7.62 6.36 -19.07
C PRO A 142 6.95 5.04 -18.65
N PHE A 143 7.64 4.18 -17.89
CA PHE A 143 7.09 2.91 -17.42
C PHE A 143 6.23 3.04 -16.15
N GLY A 144 6.20 4.22 -15.51
CA GLY A 144 5.44 4.45 -14.28
C GLY A 144 3.97 4.04 -14.37
N GLU A 145 3.28 4.48 -15.41
CA GLU A 145 1.86 4.15 -15.63
C GLU A 145 1.63 2.64 -15.85
N ILE A 146 2.55 1.98 -16.54
CA ILE A 146 2.45 0.53 -16.80
C ILE A 146 2.58 -0.24 -15.49
N PHE A 147 3.62 0.03 -14.69
CA PHE A 147 3.83 -0.68 -13.43
C PHE A 147 2.76 -0.34 -12.39
N SER A 148 2.33 0.92 -12.27
CA SER A 148 1.27 1.33 -11.34
C SER A 148 -0.09 0.75 -11.75
N GLY A 149 -0.45 0.84 -13.04
CA GLY A 149 -1.69 0.27 -13.57
C GLY A 149 -1.74 -1.25 -13.44
N PHE A 150 -0.61 -1.94 -13.68
CA PHE A 150 -0.54 -3.39 -13.53
C PHE A 150 -0.62 -3.83 -12.07
N THR A 151 0.13 -3.18 -11.16
CA THR A 151 0.10 -3.56 -9.74
C THR A 151 -1.22 -3.16 -9.07
N MET A 152 -1.70 -1.93 -9.25
CA MET A 152 -2.95 -1.49 -8.63
C MET A 152 -4.18 -2.08 -9.32
N GLY A 153 -4.19 -2.21 -10.65
CA GLY A 153 -5.32 -2.75 -11.39
C GLY A 153 -5.35 -4.27 -11.35
N PHE A 154 -4.35 -4.91 -11.96
CA PHE A 154 -4.35 -6.37 -12.18
C PHE A 154 -4.03 -7.16 -10.91
N PHE A 155 -2.90 -6.92 -10.24
CA PHE A 155 -2.52 -7.73 -9.07
C PHE A 155 -3.53 -7.65 -7.93
N ILE A 156 -4.03 -6.45 -7.61
CA ILE A 156 -5.03 -6.30 -6.54
C ILE A 156 -6.30 -7.07 -6.89
N THR A 157 -6.83 -6.89 -8.11
CA THR A 157 -8.08 -7.57 -8.53
C THR A 157 -7.89 -9.08 -8.59
N PHE A 158 -6.76 -9.54 -9.12
CA PHE A 158 -6.41 -10.96 -9.18
C PHE A 158 -6.36 -11.58 -7.79
N LEU A 159 -5.59 -10.98 -6.87
CA LEU A 159 -5.48 -11.49 -5.50
C LEU A 159 -6.82 -11.44 -4.75
N ALA A 160 -7.63 -10.40 -4.98
CA ALA A 160 -8.97 -10.25 -4.39
C ALA A 160 -9.93 -11.37 -4.78
N VAL A 161 -9.75 -11.99 -5.95
CA VAL A 161 -10.52 -13.18 -6.35
C VAL A 161 -9.82 -14.46 -5.86
N TYR A 162 -8.50 -14.52 -6.04
CA TYR A 162 -7.71 -15.73 -5.88
C TYR A 162 -7.69 -16.27 -4.45
N VAL A 163 -7.54 -15.39 -3.45
CA VAL A 163 -7.32 -15.77 -2.04
C VAL A 163 -8.50 -16.48 -1.39
N HIS A 164 -9.68 -16.50 -2.03
CA HIS A 164 -10.88 -17.12 -1.47
C HIS A 164 -11.06 -18.59 -1.85
N ASN A 165 -10.24 -19.12 -2.74
CA ASN A 165 -10.31 -20.52 -3.14
C ASN A 165 -9.69 -21.48 -2.13
N PHE A 166 -9.04 -20.92 -1.09
CA PHE A 166 -8.35 -21.67 -0.06
C PHE A 166 -9.16 -21.64 1.23
N THR A 167 -9.43 -22.83 1.76
CA THR A 167 -9.95 -23.04 3.09
C THR A 167 -8.76 -23.52 3.93
N SER A 168 -8.55 -22.98 5.13
CA SER A 168 -7.40 -23.37 5.97
C SER A 168 -7.36 -24.89 6.09
N ILE A 169 -6.18 -25.48 5.91
CA ILE A 169 -5.95 -26.88 6.32
C ILE A 169 -6.12 -26.87 7.84
N ALA A 170 -7.20 -27.51 8.31
CA ALA A 170 -7.43 -27.77 9.72
C ALA A 170 -6.39 -28.74 10.27
#